data_AF-A0A133VHE5-F1
#
_entry.id   AF-A0A133VHE5-F1
#
_cell.length_a   1.000
_cell.length_b   1.000
_cell.length_c   1.000
_cell.angle_alpha   90.00
_cell.angle_beta   90.00
_cell.angle_gamma   90.00
#
_symmetry.space_group_name_H-M   'P 1'
#
loop_
_entity.id
_entity.type
_entity.pdbx_description
1 polymer ?
#
loop_
_entity_poly.entity_id
_entity_poly.type
_entity_poly.pdbx_seq_one_letter_code
_entity_poly.pdbx_strand_id
1 'polypeptide(L)'
;MRDCNKRISVIVGKEEHEEWKDFAEEVTHSSVSQLVRWSVEQAIRRERGDNPGAEVNLEGITEYLEELQNRLENVEGEIKELHRIAKSGNGENQRREKIEEDVLGLLRETGNAMTIPQIADNLPHASEEVKKAIGELEDKHLLNRITPEESVHQDGVPRWKAL
;
A
#
# COMPACT_ATOMS: atom_id res chain seq x y z
N MET A 1 45.11 8.61 -35.69
CA MET A 1 44.16 8.68 -36.82
C MET A 1 43.96 10.14 -37.17
N ARG A 2 43.98 10.54 -38.46
CA ARG A 2 43.69 11.93 -38.84
C ARG A 2 42.18 12.11 -38.85
N ASP A 3 41.67 13.11 -38.13
CA ASP A 3 40.26 13.50 -38.20
C ASP A 3 39.95 14.08 -39.59
N CYS A 4 39.28 13.29 -40.42
CA CYS A 4 38.89 13.67 -41.78
C CYS A 4 37.48 14.30 -41.82
N ASN A 5 37.13 15.11 -40.81
CA ASN A 5 35.86 15.82 -40.77
C ASN A 5 35.77 16.86 -41.91
N LYS A 6 34.90 16.59 -42.88
CA LYS A 6 34.56 17.55 -43.94
C LYS A 6 33.38 18.40 -43.50
N ARG A 7 33.49 19.72 -43.66
CA ARG A 7 32.39 20.67 -43.41
C ARG A 7 31.67 20.95 -44.73
N ILE A 8 30.36 20.79 -44.72
CA ILE A 8 29.48 21.05 -45.86
C ILE A 8 28.40 22.01 -45.38
N SER A 9 28.12 23.05 -46.16
CA SER A 9 27.02 23.98 -45.89
C SER A 9 25.78 23.52 -46.65
N VAL A 10 24.66 23.41 -45.95
CA VAL A 10 23.36 23.03 -46.52
C VAL A 10 22.42 24.22 -46.31
N ILE A 11 21.68 24.59 -47.36
CA ILE A 11 20.69 25.65 -47.30
C ILE A 11 19.33 24.97 -47.11
N VAL A 12 18.60 25.40 -46.09
CA VAL A 12 17.26 24.91 -45.73
C VAL A 12 16.34 26.09 -45.48
N GLY A 13 15.03 25.86 -45.58
CA GLY A 13 14.02 26.84 -45.22
C GLY A 13 14.13 27.24 -43.75
N LYS A 14 13.73 28.48 -43.44
CA LYS A 14 13.81 29.00 -42.08
C LYS A 14 12.96 28.20 -41.10
N GLU A 15 11.74 27.84 -41.50
CA GLU A 15 10.81 27.07 -40.68
C GLU A 15 11.37 25.66 -40.41
N GLU A 16 11.85 24.98 -41.45
CA GLU A 16 12.47 23.65 -41.35
C GLU A 16 13.70 23.65 -40.44
N HIS A 17 14.52 24.71 -40.49
CA HIS A 17 15.70 24.83 -39.63
C HIS A 17 15.33 25.02 -38.15
N GLU A 18 14.26 25.78 -37.84
CA GLU A 18 13.78 25.92 -36.46
C GLU A 18 13.21 24.60 -35.95
N GLU A 19 12.42 23.88 -36.75
CA GLU A 19 11.92 22.54 -36.37
C GLU A 19 13.06 21.57 -36.04
N TRP A 20 14.15 21.60 -36.83
CA TRP A 20 15.32 20.75 -36.57
C TRP A 20 16.07 21.16 -35.32
N LYS A 21 16.06 22.44 -34.98
CA LYS A 21 16.69 22.97 -33.78
C LYS A 21 15.92 22.53 -32.54
N ASP A 22 14.61 22.72 -32.53
CA ASP A 22 13.73 22.30 -31.43
C ASP A 22 13.86 20.79 -31.20
N PHE A 23 13.84 19.99 -32.27
CA PHE A 23 14.02 18.55 -32.18
C PHE A 23 15.41 18.15 -31.67
N ALA A 24 16.48 18.85 -32.07
CA ALA A 24 17.84 18.57 -31.61
C ALA A 24 18.03 18.86 -30.11
N GLU A 25 17.34 19.87 -29.59
CA GLU A 25 17.34 20.24 -28.17
C GLU A 25 16.55 19.22 -27.33
N GLU A 26 15.40 18.75 -27.82
CA GLU A 26 14.54 17.79 -27.12
C GLU A 26 15.13 16.38 -27.06
N VAL A 27 15.72 15.89 -28.16
CA VAL A 27 16.13 14.48 -28.33
C VAL A 27 17.62 14.26 -28.03
N THR A 28 18.25 15.09 -27.19
CA THR A 28 19.65 14.97 -26.71
C THR A 28 20.77 15.15 -27.74
N HIS A 29 20.48 15.59 -28.97
CA HIS A 29 21.52 15.74 -29.99
C HIS A 29 22.39 17.00 -29.85
N SER A 30 22.14 17.87 -28.88
CA SER A 30 22.95 19.07 -28.51
C SER A 30 23.18 20.12 -29.61
N SER A 31 23.10 19.76 -30.90
CA SER A 31 23.21 20.64 -32.06
C SER A 31 22.55 20.04 -33.30
N VAL A 32 22.03 20.90 -34.19
CA VAL A 32 21.47 20.50 -35.50
C VAL A 32 22.50 19.70 -36.33
N SER A 33 23.79 20.03 -36.21
CA SER A 33 24.85 19.30 -36.92
C SER A 33 25.01 17.85 -36.46
N GLN A 34 24.75 17.55 -35.19
CA GLN A 34 24.78 16.18 -34.66
C GLN A 34 23.51 15.42 -35.05
N LEU A 35 22.35 16.08 -34.99
CA LEU A 35 21.09 15.53 -35.47
C LEU A 35 21.19 15.12 -36.94
N VAL A 36 21.65 16.00 -37.83
CA VAL A 36 21.81 15.70 -39.26
C VAL A 36 22.77 14.54 -39.48
N ARG A 37 23.87 14.46 -38.71
CA ARG A 37 24.83 13.35 -38.80
C ARG A 37 24.18 12.02 -38.44
N TRP A 38 23.42 11.99 -37.35
CA TRP A 38 22.68 10.81 -36.91
C TRP A 38 21.62 10.39 -37.94
N SER A 39 20.82 11.34 -38.46
CA SER A 39 19.79 11.04 -39.45
C SER A 39 20.37 10.46 -40.74
N VAL A 40 21.49 10.99 -41.24
CA VAL A 40 22.19 10.45 -42.41
C VAL A 40 22.73 9.05 -42.13
N GLU A 41 23.29 8.82 -40.94
CA GLU A 41 23.78 7.50 -40.53
C GLU A 41 22.64 6.47 -40.48
N GLN A 42 21.48 6.82 -39.91
CA GLN A 42 20.31 5.96 -39.90
C GLN A 42 19.78 5.68 -41.30
N ALA A 43 19.76 6.67 -42.19
CA ALA A 43 19.34 6.50 -43.58
C ALA A 43 20.26 5.51 -44.33
N ILE A 44 21.59 5.66 -44.18
CA ILE A 44 22.58 4.76 -44.78
C ILE A 44 22.45 3.34 -44.22
N ARG A 45 22.25 3.18 -42.91
CA ARG A 45 22.06 1.87 -42.26
C ARG A 45 20.79 1.18 -42.77
N ARG A 46 19.67 1.91 -42.86
CA ARG A 46 18.41 1.39 -43.43
C ARG A 46 18.56 0.95 -44.88
N GLU A 47 19.25 1.74 -45.71
CA GLU A 47 19.51 1.40 -47.12
C GLU A 47 20.39 0.15 -47.28
N ARG A 48 21.31 -0.07 -46.34
CA ARG A 48 22.18 -1.27 -46.31
C ARG A 48 21.48 -2.52 -45.78
N GLY A 49 20.23 -2.41 -45.31
CA GLY A 49 19.52 -3.51 -44.65
C GLY A 49 20.02 -3.78 -43.22
N ASP A 50 20.89 -2.93 -42.69
CA ASP A 50 21.28 -2.91 -41.28
C ASP A 50 20.12 -2.29 -40.50
N ASN A 51 19.12 -3.10 -40.21
CA ASN A 51 17.93 -2.65 -39.51
C ASN A 51 18.33 -2.32 -38.05
N PRO A 52 18.36 -1.05 -37.61
CA PRO A 52 18.79 -0.71 -36.25
C PRO A 52 17.75 -1.12 -35.18
N GLY A 53 16.62 -1.70 -35.60
CA GLY A 53 15.62 -2.29 -34.71
C GLY A 53 15.85 -3.77 -34.40
N ALA A 54 16.89 -4.42 -34.94
CA ALA A 54 17.17 -5.84 -34.67
C ALA A 54 18.08 -6.06 -33.43
N GLU A 55 18.83 -5.04 -33.02
CA GLU A 55 19.47 -4.98 -31.70
C GLU A 55 18.71 -3.97 -30.83
N VAL A 56 17.41 -4.21 -30.65
CA VAL A 56 16.84 -3.85 -29.35
C VAL A 56 17.74 -4.55 -28.33
N ASN A 57 18.30 -3.82 -27.38
CA ASN A 57 19.14 -4.37 -26.33
C ASN A 57 18.27 -5.31 -25.47
N LEU A 58 18.03 -6.52 -25.99
CA LEU A 58 17.14 -7.53 -25.43
C LEU A 58 17.63 -7.88 -24.04
N GLU A 59 18.95 -7.84 -23.83
CA GLU A 59 19.60 -8.06 -22.54
C GLU A 59 19.13 -7.04 -21.49
N GLY A 60 19.12 -5.75 -21.82
CA GLY A 60 18.60 -4.71 -20.92
C GLY A 60 17.08 -4.79 -20.67
N ILE A 61 16.30 -5.27 -21.66
CA ILE A 61 14.87 -5.51 -21.46
C ILE A 61 14.63 -6.76 -20.60
N THR A 62 15.42 -7.82 -20.79
CA THR A 62 15.33 -9.02 -19.96
C THR A 62 15.76 -8.76 -18.53
N GLU A 63 16.83 -8.00 -18.30
CA GLU A 63 17.23 -7.57 -16.96
C GLU A 63 16.14 -6.73 -16.28
N TYR A 64 15.52 -5.81 -17.01
CA TYR A 64 14.40 -5.01 -16.48
C TYR A 64 13.15 -5.85 -16.20
N LEU A 65 12.87 -6.86 -17.02
CA LEU A 65 11.77 -7.80 -16.79
C LEU A 65 12.05 -8.72 -15.59
N GLU A 66 13.28 -9.18 -15.40
CA GLU A 66 13.70 -9.94 -14.22
C GLU A 66 13.63 -9.09 -12.95
N GLU A 67 14.04 -7.82 -13.01
CA GLU A 67 13.89 -6.89 -11.88
C GLU A 67 12.42 -6.65 -11.54
N LEU A 68 11.56 -6.46 -12.55
CA LEU A 68 10.12 -6.33 -12.36
C LEU A 68 9.50 -7.60 -11.77
N GLN A 69 9.93 -8.78 -12.21
CA GLN A 69 9.47 -10.05 -11.66
C GLN A 69 9.86 -10.20 -10.19
N ASN A 70 11.11 -9.91 -9.83
CA ASN A 70 11.57 -9.93 -8.44
C ASN A 70 10.79 -8.94 -7.56
N ARG A 71 10.47 -7.75 -8.09
CA ARG A 71 9.64 -6.77 -7.38
C ARG A 71 8.20 -7.25 -7.19
N LEU A 72 7.62 -7.90 -8.20
CA LEU A 72 6.29 -8.51 -8.09
C LEU A 72 6.27 -9.64 -7.04
N GLU A 73 7.28 -10.50 -7.03
CA GLU A 73 7.40 -11.57 -6.03
C GLU A 73 7.53 -11.02 -4.60
N ASN A 74 8.29 -9.93 -4.42
CA ASN A 74 8.39 -9.23 -3.14
C ASN A 74 7.03 -8.62 -2.71
N VAL A 75 6.34 -7.94 -3.62
CA VAL A 75 5.01 -7.37 -3.35
C VAL A 75 3.99 -8.46 -3.02
N GLU A 76 4.00 -9.58 -3.74
CA GLU A 76 3.15 -10.72 -3.42
C GLU A 76 3.48 -11.33 -2.04
N GLY A 77 4.76 -11.37 -1.68
CA GLY A 77 5.22 -11.77 -0.36
C GLY A 77 4.69 -10.86 0.75
N GLU A 78 4.83 -9.54 0.57
CA GLU A 78 4.30 -8.53 1.49
C GLU A 78 2.78 -8.61 1.61
N ILE A 79 2.06 -8.80 0.49
CA ILE A 79 0.60 -8.96 0.51
C ILE A 79 0.20 -10.24 1.26
N LYS A 80 0.91 -11.36 1.06
CA LYS A 80 0.65 -12.61 1.80
C LYS A 80 0.89 -12.44 3.29
N GLU A 81 1.95 -11.72 3.68
CA GLU A 81 2.25 -11.47 5.09
C GLU A 81 1.25 -10.50 5.73
N LEU A 82 0.87 -9.43 5.03
CA LEU A 82 -0.21 -8.53 5.46
C LEU A 82 -1.54 -9.29 5.58
N HIS A 83 -1.85 -10.19 4.66
CA HIS A 83 -3.06 -11.02 4.71
C HIS A 83 -3.01 -12.02 5.88
N ARG A 84 -1.82 -12.54 6.22
CA ARG A 84 -1.62 -13.39 7.39
C ARG A 84 -1.76 -12.62 8.70
N ILE A 85 -1.17 -11.43 8.80
CA ILE A 85 -1.29 -10.51 9.93
C ILE A 85 -2.76 -10.10 10.11
N ALA A 86 -3.44 -9.73 9.02
CA ALA A 86 -4.85 -9.38 9.03
C ALA A 86 -5.73 -10.55 9.50
N LYS A 87 -5.48 -11.78 9.01
CA LYS A 87 -6.20 -12.98 9.48
C LYS A 87 -5.91 -13.32 10.94
N SER A 88 -4.66 -13.15 11.39
CA SER A 88 -4.27 -13.37 12.79
C SER A 88 -4.90 -12.33 13.73
N GLY A 89 -4.96 -11.07 13.31
CA GLY A 89 -5.66 -9.99 14.04
C GLY A 89 -7.17 -10.14 14.03
N ASN A 90 -7.74 -10.72 12.97
CA ASN A 90 -9.18 -10.98 12.88
C ASN A 90 -9.65 -11.99 13.93
N GLY A 91 -8.80 -12.95 14.33
CA GLY A 91 -9.14 -13.91 15.38
C GLY A 91 -9.29 -13.25 16.76
N GLU A 92 -8.45 -12.27 17.09
CA GLU A 92 -8.59 -11.49 18.33
C GLU A 92 -9.78 -10.55 18.28
N ASN A 93 -10.01 -9.87 17.15
CA ASN A 93 -11.16 -8.98 16.99
C ASN A 93 -12.48 -9.76 17.03
N GLN A 94 -12.60 -10.89 16.34
CA GLN A 94 -13.77 -11.76 16.39
C GLN A 94 -14.02 -12.31 17.80
N ARG A 95 -12.95 -12.66 18.54
CA ARG A 95 -13.08 -13.07 19.94
C ARG A 95 -13.59 -11.92 20.81
N ARG A 96 -13.09 -10.70 20.63
CA ARG A 96 -13.56 -9.53 21.37
C ARG A 96 -14.99 -9.17 21.06
N GLU A 97 -15.37 -9.11 19.78
CA GLU A 97 -16.75 -8.84 19.35
C GLU A 97 -17.72 -9.87 19.96
N LYS A 98 -17.33 -11.14 19.97
CA LYS A 98 -18.13 -12.18 20.62
C LYS A 98 -18.26 -11.97 22.13
N ILE A 99 -17.17 -11.62 22.82
CA ILE A 99 -17.21 -11.31 24.26
C ILE A 99 -18.13 -10.11 24.53
N GLU A 100 -18.06 -9.06 23.72
CA GLU A 100 -18.96 -7.90 23.85
C GLU A 100 -20.44 -8.30 23.71
N GLU A 101 -20.75 -9.11 22.69
CA GLU A 101 -22.11 -9.61 22.45
C GLU A 101 -22.61 -10.47 23.64
N ASP A 102 -21.77 -11.39 24.13
CA ASP A 102 -22.08 -12.26 25.26
C ASP A 102 -22.29 -11.46 26.56
N VAL A 103 -21.48 -10.42 26.82
CA VAL A 103 -21.63 -9.52 27.98
C VAL A 103 -22.95 -8.75 27.92
N LEU A 104 -23.30 -8.19 26.76
CA LEU A 104 -24.57 -7.49 26.58
C LEU A 104 -25.77 -8.43 26.73
N GLY A 105 -25.69 -9.63 26.16
CA GLY A 105 -26.70 -10.67 26.31
C GLY A 105 -26.95 -11.02 27.77
N LEU A 106 -25.89 -11.33 28.51
CA LEU A 106 -25.95 -11.69 29.93
C LEU A 106 -26.62 -10.60 30.78
N LEU A 107 -26.21 -9.34 30.60
CA LEU A 107 -26.76 -8.21 31.36
C LEU A 107 -28.23 -7.93 31.03
N ARG A 108 -28.64 -8.17 29.77
CA ARG A 108 -30.04 -8.03 29.34
C ARG A 108 -30.93 -9.15 29.83
N GLU A 109 -30.45 -10.40 29.77
CA GLU A 109 -31.21 -11.58 30.22
C GLU A 109 -31.45 -11.56 31.73
N THR A 110 -30.41 -11.22 32.50
CA THR A 110 -30.54 -11.14 33.97
C THR A 110 -31.24 -9.87 34.44
N GLY A 111 -31.23 -8.80 33.64
CA GLY A 111 -31.85 -7.50 33.96
C GLY A 111 -31.22 -6.77 35.15
N ASN A 112 -30.13 -7.33 35.70
CA ASN A 112 -29.49 -6.87 36.93
C ASN A 112 -28.06 -6.44 36.66
N ALA A 113 -27.59 -5.46 37.42
CA ALA A 113 -26.22 -5.00 37.31
C ALA A 113 -25.24 -6.01 37.91
N MET A 114 -24.17 -6.31 37.18
CA MET A 114 -23.15 -7.29 37.58
C MET A 114 -21.78 -6.64 37.74
N THR A 115 -20.94 -7.25 38.56
CA THR A 115 -19.51 -6.90 38.66
C THR A 115 -18.70 -7.65 37.61
N ILE A 116 -17.51 -7.16 37.27
CA ILE A 116 -16.61 -7.84 36.30
C ILE A 116 -16.32 -9.30 36.70
N PRO A 117 -16.01 -9.63 37.97
CA PRO A 117 -15.83 -11.03 38.37
C PRO A 117 -17.10 -11.87 38.14
N GLN A 118 -18.28 -11.35 38.45
CA GLN A 118 -19.54 -12.07 38.20
C GLN A 118 -19.79 -12.28 36.70
N ILE A 119 -19.48 -11.29 35.86
CA ILE A 119 -19.57 -11.43 34.40
C ILE A 119 -18.58 -12.50 33.92
N ALA A 120 -17.35 -12.51 34.44
CA ALA A 120 -16.32 -13.50 34.13
C ALA A 120 -16.62 -14.90 34.70
N ASP A 121 -17.37 -15.03 35.80
CA ASP A 121 -17.79 -16.34 36.29
C ASP A 121 -18.90 -16.96 35.41
N ASN A 122 -19.68 -16.10 34.74
CA ASN A 122 -20.72 -16.52 33.80
C ASN A 122 -20.21 -16.64 32.35
N LEU A 123 -19.00 -16.18 32.05
CA LEU A 123 -18.39 -16.23 30.73
C LEU A 123 -17.02 -16.93 30.77
N PRO A 124 -16.68 -17.84 29.86
CA PRO A 124 -15.47 -18.66 29.94
C PRO A 124 -14.14 -17.92 29.63
N HIS A 125 -14.08 -16.59 29.74
CA HIS A 125 -12.98 -15.75 29.23
C HIS A 125 -12.06 -15.18 30.33
N ALA A 126 -10.83 -14.85 29.96
CA ALA A 126 -9.85 -14.28 30.90
C ALA A 126 -10.30 -12.88 31.39
N SER A 127 -10.05 -12.57 32.66
CA SER A 127 -10.57 -11.35 33.31
C SER A 127 -10.16 -10.05 32.62
N GLU A 128 -8.98 -9.99 32.01
CA GLU A 128 -8.51 -8.81 31.26
C GLU A 128 -9.27 -8.58 29.94
N GLU A 129 -9.69 -9.65 29.26
CA GLU A 129 -10.46 -9.56 28.01
C GLU A 129 -11.88 -9.05 28.31
N VAL A 130 -12.49 -9.53 29.40
CA VAL A 130 -13.79 -9.06 29.88
C VAL A 130 -13.73 -7.58 30.28
N LYS A 131 -12.67 -7.15 30.99
CA LYS A 131 -12.46 -5.73 31.33
C LYS A 131 -12.39 -4.86 30.08
N LYS A 132 -11.66 -5.31 29.06
CA LYS A 132 -11.50 -4.56 27.81
C LYS A 132 -12.82 -4.45 27.06
N ALA A 133 -13.57 -5.55 26.95
CA ALA A 133 -14.89 -5.56 26.33
C ALA A 133 -15.88 -4.62 27.05
N ILE A 134 -15.89 -4.62 28.39
CA ILE A 134 -16.74 -3.70 29.17
C ILE A 134 -16.35 -2.23 28.92
N GLY A 135 -15.06 -1.92 28.82
CA GLY A 135 -14.59 -0.57 28.48
C GLY A 135 -15.03 -0.12 27.08
N GLU A 136 -14.91 -0.99 26.07
CA GLU A 136 -15.36 -0.69 24.70
C GLU A 136 -16.88 -0.50 24.63
N LEU A 137 -17.64 -1.24 25.43
CA LEU A 137 -19.09 -1.06 25.57
C LEU A 137 -19.48 0.22 26.31
N GLU A 138 -18.68 0.66 27.28
CA GLU A 138 -18.82 1.97 27.94
C GLU A 138 -18.55 3.12 26.94
N ASP A 139 -17.47 3.03 26.16
CA ASP A 139 -17.12 4.00 25.12
C ASP A 139 -18.20 4.10 24.03
N LYS A 140 -18.83 2.97 23.69
CA LYS A 140 -19.97 2.91 22.77
C LYS A 140 -21.29 3.39 23.39
N HIS A 141 -21.30 3.81 24.66
CA HIS A 141 -22.47 4.21 25.42
C HIS A 141 -23.58 3.14 25.46
N LEU A 142 -23.21 1.86 25.58
CA LEU A 142 -24.14 0.73 25.70
C LEU A 142 -24.28 0.21 27.13
N LEU A 143 -23.37 0.60 28.02
CA LEU A 143 -23.41 0.28 29.45
C LEU A 143 -23.39 1.55 30.29
N ASN A 144 -24.06 1.49 31.44
CA ASN A 144 -23.90 2.45 32.52
C ASN A 144 -23.09 1.84 33.65
N ARG A 145 -22.07 2.57 34.10
CA ARG A 145 -21.34 2.30 35.33
C ARG A 145 -22.19 2.74 36.53
N ILE A 146 -22.56 1.79 37.37
CA ILE A 146 -23.30 2.04 38.61
C ILE A 146 -22.31 2.33 39.72
N THR A 147 -22.52 3.46 40.39
CA THR A 147 -21.63 3.89 41.47
C THR A 147 -21.81 3.01 42.71
N PRO A 148 -20.78 2.92 43.56
CA PRO A 148 -20.87 2.16 44.81
C PRO A 148 -22.03 2.63 45.71
N GLU A 149 -22.39 3.91 45.67
CA GLU A 149 -23.48 4.51 46.46
C GLU A 149 -24.87 4.04 46.00
N GLU A 150 -25.01 3.73 44.70
CA GLU A 150 -26.23 3.17 44.10
C GLU A 150 -26.29 1.63 44.22
N SER A 151 -25.17 1.00 44.57
CA SER A 151 -25.04 -0.44 44.65
C SER A 151 -25.09 -0.91 46.11
N VAL A 152 -25.96 -1.89 46.42
CA VAL A 152 -26.16 -2.39 47.79
C VAL A 152 -24.95 -3.19 48.34
N HIS A 153 -23.80 -3.22 47.66
CA HIS A 153 -22.64 -4.05 48.02
C HIS A 153 -21.39 -3.21 48.27
N GLN A 154 -20.78 -3.41 49.44
CA GLN A 154 -19.71 -2.58 50.03
C GLN A 154 -18.30 -2.85 49.49
N ASP A 155 -18.15 -3.54 48.36
CA ASP A 155 -16.85 -4.11 47.95
C ASP A 155 -15.98 -3.14 47.12
N GLY A 156 -16.46 -1.92 46.85
CA GLY A 156 -15.72 -0.91 46.07
C GLY A 156 -15.52 -1.23 44.59
N VAL A 157 -16.04 -2.38 44.12
CA VAL A 157 -15.96 -2.81 42.72
C VAL A 157 -17.11 -2.18 41.92
N PRO A 158 -16.82 -1.48 40.80
CA PRO A 158 -17.86 -0.89 39.97
C PRO A 158 -18.75 -1.96 39.33
N ARG A 159 -20.06 -1.70 39.34
CA ARG A 159 -21.07 -2.54 38.70
C ARG A 159 -21.49 -1.95 37.37
N TRP A 160 -21.93 -2.81 36.46
CA TRP A 160 -22.31 -2.44 35.10
C TRP A 160 -23.71 -2.93 34.79
N LYS A 161 -24.49 -2.10 34.11
CA LYS A 161 -25.83 -2.46 33.62
C LYS A 161 -25.95 -2.04 32.16
N ALA A 162 -26.57 -2.91 31.34
CA ALA A 162 -26.89 -2.58 29.97
C ALA A 162 -27.97 -1.49 29.88
N LEU A 163 -27.80 -0.59 28.91
CA LEU A 163 -28.75 0.46 28.55
C LEU A 163 -29.89 -0.08 27.67
#